data_AF-A0A6A7KJ80-F1
#
_entry.id   AF-A0A6A7KJ80-F1
#
_cell.length_a   1.000
_cell.length_b   1.000
_cell.length_c   1.000
_cell.angle_alpha   90.00
_cell.angle_beta   90.00
_cell.angle_gamma   90.00
#
_symmetry.space_group_name_H-M   'P 1'
#
loop_
_entity.id
_entity.type
_entity.pdbx_description
1 polymer ?
#
loop_
_entity_poly.entity_id
_entity_poly.type
_entity_poly.pdbx_seq_one_letter_code
_entity_poly.pdbx_strand_id
1 'polypeptide(L)' 'MYVCLCNGYRDSELRELARRGFSDAEDAFLALGDGPCCGGCLDFAQTIMDTERAQPGCPDAGEGVEDIEDKAA' A
#
# COMPACT_ATOMS: atom_id res chain seq x y z
N MET A 1 6.96 5.29 6.34
CA MET A 1 6.05 6.13 7.15
C MET A 1 4.62 5.60 7.11
N TYR A 2 3.80 5.88 8.12
CA TYR A 2 2.36 5.57 8.06
C TYR A 2 1.65 6.53 7.11
N VAL A 3 0.81 5.97 6.24
CA VAL A 3 -0.02 6.70 5.28
C VAL A 3 -1.47 6.69 5.74
N CYS A 4 -1.96 5.53 6.20
CA CYS A 4 -3.31 5.40 6.76
C CYS A 4 -3.23 5.21 8.27
N LEU A 5 -3.77 6.16 9.04
CA LEU A 5 -3.86 6.02 10.50
C LEU A 5 -5.05 5.19 10.97
N CYS A 6 -6.11 5.07 10.16
CA CYS A 6 -7.28 4.25 10.49
C CYS A 6 -6.93 2.76 10.44
N ASN A 7 -6.26 2.33 9.37
CA ASN A 7 -5.96 0.92 9.11
C ASN A 7 -4.52 0.56 9.52
N GLY A 8 -3.65 1.56 9.71
CA GLY A 8 -2.24 1.35 10.06
C GLY A 8 -1.35 1.01 8.87
N TYR A 9 -1.75 1.33 7.64
CA TYR A 9 -0.94 1.06 6.44
C TYR A 9 0.19 2.07 6.24
N ARG A 10 1.34 1.57 5.80
CA ARG A 10 2.58 2.30 5.56
C ARG A 10 2.81 2.52 4.07
N ASP A 11 3.64 3.51 3.73
CA ASP A 11 4.00 3.75 2.34
C ASP A 11 4.72 2.54 1.72
N SER A 12 5.57 1.84 2.47
CA SER A 12 6.28 0.64 1.98
C SER A 12 5.33 -0.43 1.43
N GLU A 13 4.19 -0.66 2.10
CA GLU A 13 3.16 -1.63 1.68
C GLU A 13 2.48 -1.17 0.37
N LEU A 14 2.17 0.12 0.26
CA LEU A 14 1.62 0.70 -0.98
C LEU A 14 2.61 0.64 -2.14
N ARG A 15 3.89 0.91 -1.88
CA ARG A 15 4.95 0.81 -2.88
C ARG A 15 5.11 -0.62 -3.39
N GLU A 16 5.05 -1.60 -2.49
CA GLU A 16 5.09 -3.01 -2.86
C GLU A 16 3.90 -3.41 -3.75
N LEU A 17 2.68 -3.04 -3.39
CA LEU A 17 1.50 -3.30 -4.21
C LEU A 17 1.56 -2.61 -5.57
N ALA A 18 2.05 -1.36 -5.61
CA ALA A 18 2.29 -0.64 -6.86
C ALA A 18 3.25 -1.40 -7.79
N ARG A 19 4.35 -1.95 -7.24
CA ARG A 19 5.30 -2.81 -7.98
C ARG A 19 4.69 -4.14 -8.42
N ARG A 20 3.74 -4.69 -7.65
CA ARG A 20 2.96 -5.89 -8.01
C ARG A 20 1.92 -5.63 -9.10
N GLY A 21 1.74 -4.36 -9.52
CA GLY A 21 0.88 -3.97 -10.63
C GLY A 21 -0.45 -3.35 -10.22
N PHE A 22 -0.69 -3.11 -8.92
CA PHE A 22 -1.85 -2.34 -8.50
C PHE A 22 -1.69 -0.88 -8.93
N SER A 23 -2.74 -0.30 -9.49
CA SER A 23 -2.74 1.09 -9.97
C SER A 23 -3.70 2.00 -9.24
N ASP A 24 -4.53 1.45 -8.35
CA ASP A 24 -5.56 2.15 -7.60
C ASP A 24 -5.37 1.94 -6.09
N ALA A 25 -5.49 3.02 -5.33
CA ALA A 25 -5.30 3.01 -3.88
C ALA A 25 -6.40 2.27 -3.13
N GLU A 26 -7.66 2.31 -3.58
CA GLU A 26 -8.75 1.57 -2.94
C GLU A 26 -8.57 0.06 -3.14
N ASP A 27 -8.21 -0.37 -4.36
CA ASP A 27 -7.87 -1.75 -4.67
C ASP A 27 -6.65 -2.23 -3.87
N ALA A 28 -5.63 -1.37 -3.72
CA ALA A 28 -4.46 -1.69 -2.90
C ALA A 28 -4.84 -1.87 -1.42
N PHE A 29 -5.71 -1.03 -0.87
CA PHE A 29 -6.19 -1.15 0.51
C PHE A 29 -6.94 -2.46 0.71
N LEU A 30 -7.86 -2.79 -0.21
CA LEU A 30 -8.55 -4.08 -0.20
C LEU A 30 -7.58 -5.26 -0.26
N ALA A 31 -6.48 -5.15 -1.01
CA ALA A 31 -5.43 -6.17 -1.07
C ALA A 31 -4.59 -6.28 0.21
N LEU A 32 -4.48 -5.21 1.01
CA LEU A 32 -3.84 -5.23 2.33
C LEU A 32 -4.74 -5.81 3.43
N GLY A 33 -6.05 -5.90 3.17
CA GLY A 33 -7.00 -6.62 4.03
C GLY A 33 -8.30 -5.85 4.29
N ASP A 34 -8.24 -4.51 4.33
CA ASP A 34 -9.39 -3.65 4.63
C ASP A 34 -9.50 -2.52 3.61
N GLY A 35 -10.74 -2.21 3.20
CA GLY A 35 -11.01 -1.01 2.42
C GLY A 35 -10.72 0.29 3.18
N PRO A 36 -10.77 1.45 2.49
CA PRO A 36 -10.59 2.75 3.14
C PRO A 36 -11.67 3.01 4.20
N CYS A 37 -11.26 3.32 5.42
CA CYS A 37 -12.18 3.63 6.52
C CYS A 37 -12.75 5.06 6.46
N CYS A 38 -11.89 6.08 6.39
CA CYS A 38 -12.30 7.49 6.30
C CYS A 38 -11.98 8.15 4.96
N GLY A 39 -11.20 7.48 4.10
CA GLY A 39 -10.80 7.97 2.78
C GLY A 39 -9.77 9.12 2.76
N GLY A 40 -9.51 9.79 3.87
CA GLY A 40 -8.68 11.01 3.90
C GLY A 40 -7.20 10.84 3.50
N CYS A 41 -6.72 9.60 3.37
CA CYS A 41 -5.36 9.31 2.91
C CYS A 41 -5.29 8.85 1.44
N LEU A 42 -6.43 8.66 0.75
CA LEU A 42 -6.48 8.02 -0.56
C LEU A 42 -5.71 8.78 -1.64
N ASP A 43 -5.91 10.09 -1.77
CA ASP A 43 -5.20 10.91 -2.77
C ASP A 43 -3.66 10.84 -2.59
N PHE A 44 -3.23 10.81 -1.34
CA PHE A 44 -1.82 10.73 -1.00
C PHE A 44 -1.26 9.32 -1.22
N ALA A 45 -2.01 8.28 -0.86
CA ALA A 45 -1.68 6.89 -1.15
C ALA A 45 -1.55 6.66 -2.66
N GLN A 46 -2.49 7.18 -3.46
CA GLN A 46 -2.47 7.11 -4.92
C GLN A 46 -1.21 7.78 -5.48
N THR A 47 -0.85 8.96 -4.96
CA THR A 47 0.38 9.66 -5.37
C THR A 47 1.64 8.83 -5.13
N ILE A 48 1.72 8.11 -3.99
CA ILE A 48 2.84 7.21 -3.71
C ILE A 48 2.89 6.08 -4.74
N MET A 49 1.76 5.43 -5.01
CA MET A 49 1.68 4.31 -5.96
C MET A 49 2.03 4.75 -7.39
N ASP A 50 1.53 5.90 -7.84
CA ASP A 50 1.85 6.44 -9.16
C ASP A 50 3.31 6.82 -9.29
N THR A 51 3.90 7.38 -8.23
CA THR A 51 5.33 7.70 -8.19
C THR A 51 6.19 6.44 -8.29
N GLU A 52 5.82 5.35 -7.62
CA GLU A 52 6.55 4.08 -7.73
C GLU A 52 6.43 3.48 -9.12
N ARG A 53 5.23 3.47 -9.69
CA ARG A 53 5.01 2.91 -11.02
C ARG A 53 5.70 3.71 -12.13
N ALA A 54 5.89 5.01 -11.94
CA ALA A 54 6.61 5.86 -12.87
C ALA A 54 8.14 5.70 -12.79
N GLN A 55 8.67 5.08 -11.73
CA GLN A 55 10.11 4.88 -11.57
C GLN A 55 10.56 3.61 -12.34
N PRO A 56 11.55 3.72 -13.25
CA PRO A 56 12.19 2.54 -13.82
C PRO A 56 12.98 1.81 -12.72
N GLY A 57 12.56 0.59 -12.41
CA GLY A 57 12.87 -0.12 -11.17
C GLY A 57 14.34 -0.09 -10.73
N CYS A 58 14.59 0.52 -9.58
CA CYS A 58 15.69 0.13 -8.72
C CYS A 58 15.11 -0.83 -7.67
N PRO A 59 15.58 -2.08 -7.59
CA PRO A 59 15.06 -3.03 -6.61
C PRO A 59 15.56 -2.65 -5.21
N ASP A 60 14.72 -1.99 -4.40
CA ASP A 60 14.98 -1.86 -2.97
C ASP A 60 14.69 -3.19 -2.27
N ALA A 61 15.69 -3.70 -1.55
CA ALA A 61 15.58 -4.88 -0.71
C ALA A 61 14.64 -4.57 0.47
N GLY A 62 13.39 -5.01 0.37
CA GLY A 62 12.40 -4.98 1.44
C GLY A 62 12.11 -6.38 1.95
N GLU A 63 12.82 -6.77 3.02
CA GLU A 63 12.47 -7.88 3.92
C GLU A 63 11.14 -7.56 4.65
N GLY A 64 10.30 -8.58 4.82
CA GLY A 64 9.27 -8.62 5.86
C GLY A 64 7.83 -8.33 5.43
N VAL A 65 7.25 -9.16 4.54
CA VAL A 65 5.83 -9.50 4.62
C VAL A 65 5.73 -10.82 5.38
N GLU A 66 6.05 -10.78 6.67
CA GLU A 66 5.67 -11.85 7.59
C GLU A 66 4.37 -11.35 8.26
N ASP A 67 3.31 -12.18 8.17
CA ASP A 67 2.01 -12.05 8.84
C ASP A 67 0.90 -11.18 8.21
N ILE A 68 0.59 -11.36 6.91
CA ILE A 68 -0.74 -10.96 6.36
C ILE A 68 -1.82 -12.03 6.68
N GLU A 69 -1.47 -13.20 7.24
CA GLU A 69 -2.37 -14.34 7.40
C GLU A 69 -3.06 -14.52 8.78
N ASP A 70 -3.14 -13.51 9.66
CA ASP A 70 -3.85 -13.69 10.96
C ASP A 70 -4.65 -12.46 11.44
N LYS A 71 -5.53 -11.89 10.59
CA LYS A 71 -6.46 -10.84 11.04
C LYS A 71 -7.86 -10.89 10.43
N ALA A 72 -8.36 -12.09 10.17
CA ALA A 72 -9.75 -12.37 9.83
C ALA A 72 -10.48 -13.10 10.97
N ALA A 73 -10.34 -12.60 12.21
CA ALA A 73 -11.11 -13.06 13.37
C ALA A 73 -11.78 -11.87 14.08
#